data_AF-A0A8T5SE04-F1
#
_entry.id   AF-A0A8T5SE04-F1
#
_cell.length_a   1.000
_cell.length_b   1.000
_cell.length_c   1.000
_cell.angle_alpha   90.00
_cell.angle_beta   90.00
_cell.angle_gamma   90.00
#
_symmetry.space_group_name_H-M   'P 1'
#
loop_
_entity.id
_entity.type
_entity.pdbx_description
1 polymer ?
#
loop_
_entity_poly.entity_id
_entity_poly.type
_entity_poly.pdbx_seq_one_letter_code
_entity_poly.pdbx_strand_id
1 'polypeptide(L)'
;MSAHIERYKNLKELRSFRNNNVKFQAPLIFRMYGTLNKVNMRKENRYILCNFLDQHSDLLKIEDIYDSNNEVSLNQLLLFALTKAKEFNLLNTLYNEYLNSIDAINSKKVV
;
A
#
# COMPACT_ATOMS: atom_id res chain seq x y z
N MET A 1 -22.23 13.39 -9.05
CA MET A 1 -21.54 12.17 -9.53
C MET A 1 -21.42 11.23 -8.34
N SER A 2 -21.89 9.98 -8.40
CA SER A 2 -21.91 9.13 -7.20
C SER A 2 -20.49 8.75 -6.76
N ALA A 3 -20.25 8.68 -5.44
CA ALA A 3 -18.94 8.35 -4.87
C ALA A 3 -18.37 7.02 -5.42
N HIS A 4 -19.23 6.11 -5.88
CA HIS A 4 -18.83 4.88 -6.54
C HIS A 4 -18.17 5.09 -7.90
N ILE A 5 -18.63 6.06 -8.70
CA ILE A 5 -18.06 6.36 -10.03
C ILE A 5 -16.66 6.96 -9.88
N GLU A 6 -16.48 7.87 -8.91
CA GLU A 6 -15.18 8.48 -8.63
C GLU A 6 -14.17 7.47 -8.08
N ARG A 7 -14.62 6.59 -7.17
CA ARG A 7 -13.83 5.45 -6.68
C ARG A 7 -13.37 4.55 -7.82
N TYR A 8 -14.28 4.16 -8.72
CA TYR A 8 -13.95 3.29 -9.85
C TYR A 8 -12.98 3.95 -10.84
N LYS A 9 -13.15 5.25 -11.13
CA LYS A 9 -12.24 6.01 -12.00
C LYS A 9 -10.82 6.09 -11.43
N ASN A 10 -10.69 6.45 -10.16
CA ASN A 10 -9.40 6.54 -9.46
C ASN A 10 -8.70 5.19 -9.37
N LEU A 11 -9.46 4.11 -9.17
CA LEU A 11 -8.92 2.76 -9.13
C LEU A 11 -8.46 2.26 -10.51
N LYS A 12 -9.17 2.67 -11.59
CA LYS A 12 -8.79 2.35 -12.97
C LYS A 12 -7.49 3.05 -13.38
N GLU A 13 -7.25 4.27 -12.88
CA GLU A 13 -5.98 4.98 -13.07
C GLU A 13 -4.79 4.24 -12.45
N LEU A 14 -4.98 3.49 -11.35
CA LEU A 14 -3.91 2.73 -10.71
C LEU A 14 -3.32 1.63 -11.61
N ARG A 15 -4.11 1.08 -12.54
CA ARG A 15 -3.63 0.07 -13.50
C ARG A 15 -2.54 0.62 -14.44
N SER A 16 -2.49 1.94 -14.65
CA SER A 16 -1.45 2.58 -15.47
C SER A 16 -0.04 2.52 -14.85
N PHE A 17 0.08 2.22 -13.56
CA PHE A 17 1.38 2.19 -12.88
C PHE A 17 2.22 0.94 -13.18
N ARG A 18 1.63 -0.07 -13.84
CA ARG A 18 2.19 -1.42 -14.02
C ARG A 18 3.38 -1.50 -14.99
N ASN A 19 3.66 -0.46 -15.78
CA ASN A 19 4.46 -0.58 -17.02
C ASN A 19 5.89 -0.03 -16.98
N ASN A 20 6.45 0.36 -15.84
CA ASN A 20 7.81 0.89 -15.83
C ASN A 20 8.74 -0.04 -15.06
N ASN A 21 9.94 -0.28 -15.59
CA ASN A 21 11.10 -0.65 -14.77
C ASN A 21 11.34 0.54 -13.82
N VAL A 22 10.61 0.58 -12.70
CA VAL A 22 10.38 1.87 -12.04
C VAL A 22 11.60 2.25 -11.21
N LYS A 23 12.45 3.12 -11.76
CA LYS A 23 13.46 3.88 -11.00
C LYS A 23 12.85 4.72 -9.85
N PHE A 24 11.52 4.79 -9.76
CA PHE A 24 10.72 5.65 -8.89
C PHE A 24 9.65 4.88 -8.09
N GLN A 25 9.97 3.71 -7.54
CA GLN A 25 9.04 2.90 -6.73
C GLN A 25 8.46 3.65 -5.52
N ALA A 26 9.30 4.36 -4.75
CA ALA A 26 8.83 5.11 -3.59
C ALA A 26 7.79 6.20 -3.95
N PRO A 27 8.02 7.08 -4.95
CA PRO A 27 6.99 8.00 -5.45
C PRO A 27 5.69 7.30 -5.88
N LEU A 28 5.77 6.14 -6.52
CA LEU A 28 4.57 5.41 -6.91
C LEU A 28 3.82 4.82 -5.70
N ILE A 29 4.53 4.32 -4.69
CA ILE A 29 3.93 3.87 -3.42
C ILE A 29 3.16 5.03 -2.77
N PHE A 30 3.76 6.23 -2.69
CA PHE A 30 3.05 7.41 -2.18
C PHE A 30 1.79 7.75 -2.98
N ARG A 31 1.85 7.64 -4.31
CA ARG A 31 0.68 7.88 -5.16
C ARG A 31 -0.42 6.85 -4.92
N MET A 32 -0.07 5.57 -4.83
CA MET A 32 -1.02 4.50 -4.52
C MET A 32 -1.67 4.69 -3.14
N TYR A 33 -0.85 4.92 -2.12
CA TYR A 33 -1.29 5.25 -0.76
C TYR A 33 -2.26 6.44 -0.73
N GLY A 34 -1.89 7.53 -1.40
CA GLY A 34 -2.71 8.74 -1.48
C GLY A 34 -4.03 8.50 -2.19
N THR A 35 -4.04 7.73 -3.28
CA THR A 35 -5.26 7.36 -4.00
C THR A 35 -6.20 6.53 -3.14
N LEU A 36 -5.69 5.53 -2.42
CA LEU A 36 -6.49 4.72 -1.50
C LEU A 36 -7.10 5.58 -0.39
N ASN A 37 -6.35 6.53 0.17
CA ASN A 37 -6.90 7.48 1.14
C ASN A 37 -8.03 8.35 0.56
N LYS A 38 -7.89 8.83 -0.67
CA LYS A 38 -8.94 9.63 -1.35
C LYS A 38 -10.25 8.87 -1.56
N VAL A 39 -10.19 7.55 -1.72
CA VAL A 39 -11.38 6.70 -1.88
C VAL A 39 -11.84 6.05 -0.57
N ASN A 40 -11.44 6.61 0.58
CA ASN A 40 -11.77 6.15 1.93
C ASN A 40 -11.28 4.73 2.27
N MET A 41 -10.26 4.23 1.58
CA MET A 41 -9.64 2.92 1.83
C MET A 41 -8.47 2.98 2.82
N ARG A 42 -8.67 3.70 3.93
CA ARG A 42 -7.61 3.90 4.94
C ARG A 42 -7.28 2.60 5.67
N LYS A 43 -8.27 1.71 5.85
CA LYS A 43 -8.09 0.40 6.50
C LYS A 43 -7.27 -0.52 5.61
N GLU A 44 -7.56 -0.54 4.32
CA GLU A 44 -6.82 -1.31 3.32
C GLU A 44 -5.37 -0.84 3.23
N ASN A 45 -5.12 0.48 3.25
CA ASN A 45 -3.76 1.02 3.37
C ASN A 45 -3.04 0.45 4.61
N ARG A 46 -3.71 0.43 5.76
CA ARG A 46 -3.13 -0.13 6.99
C ARG A 46 -2.81 -1.62 6.82
N TYR A 47 -3.75 -2.40 6.29
CA TYR A 47 -3.55 -3.82 6.05
C TYR A 47 -2.38 -4.12 5.11
N ILE A 48 -2.26 -3.39 4.01
CA ILE A 48 -1.14 -3.52 3.06
C ILE A 48 0.20 -3.32 3.77
N LEU A 49 0.30 -2.25 4.57
CA LEU A 49 1.52 -1.90 5.28
C LEU A 49 1.86 -2.90 6.37
N CYS A 50 0.88 -3.30 7.19
CA CYS A 50 1.08 -4.32 8.23
C CYS A 50 1.47 -5.67 7.62
N ASN A 51 0.80 -6.10 6.56
CA ASN A 51 1.12 -7.36 5.89
C ASN A 51 2.55 -7.37 5.35
N PHE A 52 2.99 -6.29 4.70
CA PHE A 52 4.39 -6.16 4.26
C PHE A 52 5.39 -6.25 5.43
N LEU A 53 5.11 -5.56 6.53
CA LEU A 53 6.00 -5.54 7.69
C LEU A 53 6.05 -6.92 8.38
N ASP A 54 4.91 -7.59 8.50
CA ASP A 54 4.77 -8.90 9.12
C ASP A 54 5.48 -10.00 8.31
N GLN A 55 5.25 -10.05 7.00
CA GLN A 55 5.90 -11.00 6.08
C GLN A 55 7.42 -10.89 6.04
N HIS A 56 7.97 -9.78 6.52
CA HIS A 56 9.40 -9.51 6.56
C HIS A 56 9.91 -9.22 7.97
N SER A 57 9.13 -9.50 9.01
CA SER A 57 9.43 -9.19 10.41
C SER A 57 10.79 -9.75 10.84
N ASP A 58 11.10 -11.00 10.48
CA ASP A 58 12.38 -11.67 10.73
C ASP A 58 13.58 -10.90 10.16
N LEU A 59 13.45 -10.43 8.90
CA LEU A 59 14.50 -9.69 8.21
C LEU A 59 14.63 -8.27 8.76
N LEU A 60 13.50 -7.63 9.04
CA LEU A 60 13.41 -6.24 9.46
C LEU A 60 13.71 -6.06 10.96
N LYS A 61 13.77 -7.16 11.73
CA LYS A 61 13.94 -7.22 13.19
C LYS A 61 12.90 -6.39 13.92
N ILE A 62 11.64 -6.59 13.56
CA ILE A 62 10.50 -5.86 14.14
C ILE A 62 9.68 -6.86 14.97
N GLU A 63 9.20 -6.40 16.11
CA GLU A 63 8.18 -7.11 16.90
C GLU A 63 6.84 -7.16 16.15
N ASP A 64 5.90 -7.97 16.66
CA ASP A 64 4.60 -8.18 16.03
C ASP A 64 3.89 -6.84 15.77
N ILE A 65 3.72 -6.51 14.49
CA ILE A 65 3.14 -5.24 14.05
C ILE A 65 1.63 -5.20 14.31
N TYR A 66 0.98 -6.35 14.48
CA TYR A 66 -0.47 -6.41 14.64
C TYR A 66 -0.95 -5.94 16.01
N ASP A 67 -0.13 -6.09 17.04
CA ASP A 67 -0.46 -5.59 18.38
C ASP A 67 -0.29 -4.07 18.47
N SER A 68 0.75 -3.53 17.83
CA SER A 68 1.13 -2.12 17.93
C SER A 68 0.54 -1.23 16.83
N ASN A 69 -0.05 -1.79 15.76
CA ASN A 69 -0.44 -0.97 14.60
C ASN A 69 -1.44 0.14 14.95
N ASN A 70 -2.35 -0.08 15.90
CA ASN A 70 -3.40 0.90 16.22
C ASN A 70 -2.86 2.09 17.03
N GLU A 71 -1.66 1.97 17.59
CA GLU A 71 -1.01 3.02 18.38
C GLU A 71 -0.32 4.06 17.51
N VAL A 72 -0.03 3.72 16.24
CA VAL A 72 0.63 4.61 15.29
C VAL A 72 -0.34 5.14 14.23
N SER A 73 -0.15 6.39 13.82
CA SER A 73 -0.91 6.95 12.71
C SER A 73 -0.56 6.23 11.40
N LEU A 74 -1.50 6.21 10.45
CA LEU A 74 -1.28 5.57 9.16
C LEU A 74 -0.10 6.16 8.38
N ASN A 75 0.15 7.47 8.51
CA ASN A 75 1.31 8.13 7.89
C ASN A 75 2.62 7.68 8.54
N GLN A 76 2.67 7.53 9.87
CA GLN A 76 3.84 7.01 10.57
C GLN A 76 4.12 5.57 10.13
N LEU A 77 3.09 4.73 10.02
CA LEU A 77 3.22 3.36 9.54
C LEU A 77 3.77 3.31 8.10
N LEU A 78 3.29 4.19 7.22
CA LEU A 78 3.80 4.30 5.84
C LEU A 78 5.28 4.69 5.81
N LEU A 79 5.66 5.72 6.57
CA LEU A 79 7.05 6.18 6.60
C LEU A 79 7.97 5.10 7.16
N PHE A 80 7.54 4.42 8.21
CA PHE A 80 8.28 3.30 8.78
C PHE A 80 8.49 2.17 7.77
N ALA A 81 7.42 1.71 7.10
CA ALA A 81 7.51 0.68 6.07
C ALA A 81 8.41 1.10 4.89
N LEU A 82 8.33 2.36 4.43
CA LEU A 82 9.18 2.86 3.36
C LEU A 82 10.65 2.92 3.75
N THR A 83 10.95 3.34 4.98
CA THR A 83 12.32 3.38 5.51
C THR A 83 12.89 1.97 5.59
N LYS A 84 12.15 1.02 6.19
CA LYS A 84 12.54 -0.39 6.24
C LYS A 84 12.70 -1.00 4.85
N ALA A 85 11.78 -0.74 3.94
CA ALA A 85 11.89 -1.21 2.57
C ALA A 85 13.13 -0.68 1.84
N LYS A 86 13.57 0.54 2.14
CA LYS A 86 14.83 1.09 1.59
C LYS A 86 16.06 0.45 2.24
N GLU A 87 16.10 0.37 3.56
CA GLU A 87 17.23 -0.19 4.32
C GLU A 87 17.56 -1.62 3.88
N PHE A 88 16.53 -2.42 3.59
CA PHE A 88 16.68 -3.84 3.26
C PHE A 88 16.49 -4.16 1.76
N ASN A 89 16.48 -3.14 0.88
CA ASN A 89 16.28 -3.32 -0.57
C ASN A 89 14.95 -4.02 -0.96
N LEU A 90 13.89 -3.84 -0.16
CA LEU A 90 12.55 -4.40 -0.37
C LEU A 90 11.55 -3.40 -0.99
N LEU A 91 12.00 -2.26 -1.53
CA LEU A 91 11.13 -1.27 -2.16
C LEU A 91 10.27 -1.86 -3.29
N ASN A 92 10.83 -2.77 -4.09
CA ASN A 92 10.09 -3.49 -5.12
C ASN A 92 9.00 -4.38 -4.53
N THR A 93 9.28 -5.02 -3.40
CA THR A 93 8.33 -5.88 -2.69
C THR A 93 7.16 -5.08 -2.14
N LEU A 94 7.43 -3.98 -1.43
CA LEU A 94 6.39 -3.09 -0.93
C LEU A 94 5.55 -2.49 -2.07
N TYR A 95 6.19 -2.14 -3.19
CA TYR A 95 5.50 -1.68 -4.38
C TYR A 95 4.55 -2.74 -4.97
N ASN A 96 5.02 -3.98 -5.09
CA ASN A 96 4.22 -5.10 -5.58
C ASN A 96 3.07 -5.45 -4.62
N GLU A 97 3.29 -5.32 -3.30
CA GLU A 97 2.25 -5.55 -2.30
C GLU A 97 1.07 -4.58 -2.48
N TYR A 98 1.36 -3.31 -2.72
CA TYR A 98 0.35 -2.32 -3.09
C TYR A 98 -0.36 -2.67 -4.40
N LEU A 99 0.38 -3.01 -5.46
CA LEU A 99 -0.22 -3.36 -6.75
C LEU A 99 -1.16 -4.56 -6.63
N ASN A 100 -0.68 -5.64 -6.00
CA ASN A 100 -1.44 -6.87 -5.82
C ASN A 100 -2.71 -6.61 -5.01
N SER A 101 -2.60 -5.82 -3.95
CA SER A 101 -3.75 -5.47 -3.11
C SER A 101 -4.76 -4.61 -3.85
N ILE A 102 -4.30 -3.62 -4.63
CA ILE A 102 -5.18 -2.80 -5.48
C ILE A 102 -5.87 -3.65 -6.54
N ASP A 103 -5.15 -4.57 -7.18
CA ASP A 103 -5.74 -5.49 -8.16
C ASP A 103 -6.76 -6.42 -7.51
N ALA A 104 -6.49 -6.95 -6.32
CA ALA A 104 -7.43 -7.74 -5.54
C ALA A 104 -8.70 -6.94 -5.20
N ILE A 105 -8.54 -5.70 -4.72
CA ILE A 105 -9.65 -4.78 -4.44
C ILE A 105 -10.49 -4.53 -5.70
N ASN A 106 -9.84 -4.34 -6.85
CA ASN A 106 -10.52 -4.11 -8.13
C ASN A 106 -11.21 -5.35 -8.69
N SER A 107 -10.69 -6.54 -8.36
CA SER A 107 -11.22 -7.83 -8.84
C SER A 107 -12.39 -8.34 -8.01
N LYS A 108 -12.54 -7.89 -6.76
CA LYS A 108 -13.77 -8.08 -5.98
C LYS A 108 -14.91 -7.34 -6.69
N LYS A 109 -15.63 -8.08 -7.54
CA LYS A 109 -16.90 -7.65 -8.12
C LYS A 109 -17.77 -7.13 -6.97
N VAL A 110 -18.32 -5.93 -7.16
CA VAL A 110 -19.49 -5.47 -6.40
C VAL A 110 -20.59 -6.49 -6.73
N VAL A 111 -20.81 -7.43 -5.82
CA VAL A 111 -22.02 -8.27 -5.82
C VAL A 111 -23.15 -7.42 -5.26
#